data_AF-A0A497RS09-F1
#
_entry.id   AF-A0A497RS09-F1
#
_cell.length_a   1.000
_cell.length_b   1.000
_cell.length_c   1.000
_cell.angle_alpha   90.00
_cell.angle_beta   90.00
_cell.angle_gamma   90.00
#
_symmetry.space_group_name_H-M   'P 1'
#
loop_
_entity.id
_entity.type
_entity.pdbx_description
1 polymer ?
#
loop_
_entity_poly.entity_id
_entity_poly.type
_entity_poly.pdbx_seq_one_letter_code
_entity_poly.pdbx_strand_id
1 'polypeptide(L)'
;MAYLNSSFTQFYVETEGRKSGGGALGLEISQAERMPVLDPRKLSHEEIKRLADLFDKLEAKAREIGGATERRQIEHLKPIIHEIDREIGGILGLSDLEVYAIQNAVNQLIERRIAGAGEVRRHAIRGEEEIPELEESKDDNSNQTTLTGFLEG
;
A
#
# COMPACT_ATOMS: atom_id res chain seq x y z
N MET A 1 -16.45 7.92 12.75
CA MET A 1 -15.82 7.08 11.70
C MET A 1 -14.96 7.88 10.72
N ALA A 2 -15.28 9.14 10.40
CA ALA A 2 -14.48 9.99 9.51
C ALA A 2 -12.98 10.03 9.85
N TYR A 3 -12.62 10.30 11.11
CA TYR A 3 -11.22 10.40 11.54
C TYR A 3 -10.38 9.18 11.15
N LEU A 4 -10.89 7.97 11.36
CA LEU A 4 -10.16 6.73 11.05
C LEU A 4 -9.96 6.50 9.54
N ASN A 5 -10.72 7.20 8.70
CA ASN A 5 -10.60 7.15 7.23
C ASN A 5 -9.82 8.35 6.68
N SER A 6 -9.10 9.07 7.55
CA SER A 6 -8.28 10.23 7.19
C SER A 6 -6.83 9.86 6.92
N SER A 7 -6.12 10.78 6.27
CA SER A 7 -4.68 10.73 6.08
C SER A 7 -3.92 10.83 7.40
N PHE A 8 -4.48 11.43 8.45
CA PHE A 8 -3.88 11.45 9.79
C PHE A 8 -3.75 10.04 10.37
N THR A 9 -4.83 9.25 10.27
CA THR A 9 -4.81 7.85 10.71
C THR A 9 -3.90 7.01 9.83
N GLN A 10 -3.95 7.18 8.51
CA GLN A 10 -3.06 6.44 7.62
C GLN A 10 -1.58 6.77 7.87
N PHE A 11 -1.26 8.03 8.17
CA PHE A 11 0.10 8.44 8.55
C PHE A 11 0.59 7.65 9.77
N TYR A 12 -0.21 7.61 10.84
CA TYR A 12 0.10 6.83 12.04
C TYR A 12 0.32 5.34 11.73
N VAL A 13 -0.56 4.74 10.94
CA VAL A 13 -0.47 3.33 10.56
C VAL A 13 0.77 3.03 9.72
N GLU A 14 1.19 3.94 8.84
CA GLU A 14 2.41 3.76 8.02
C GLU A 14 3.72 3.95 8.81
N THR A 15 3.70 4.75 9.89
CA THR A 15 4.87 5.03 10.73
C THR A 15 5.02 4.01 11.87
N GLU A 16 3.93 3.71 12.56
CA GLU A 16 3.95 2.82 13.73
C GLU A 16 3.61 1.38 13.38
N GLY A 17 2.85 1.14 12.30
CA GLY A 17 2.42 -0.19 11.92
C GLY A 17 3.59 -1.11 11.56
N ARG A 18 3.44 -2.39 11.91
CA ARG A 18 4.39 -3.43 11.54
C ARG A 18 4.25 -3.77 10.06
N LYS A 19 5.35 -3.59 9.32
CA LYS A 19 5.43 -3.96 7.90
C LYS A 19 5.72 -5.45 7.76
N SER A 20 4.87 -6.14 7.00
CA SER A 20 5.14 -7.51 6.56
C SER A 20 5.80 -7.51 5.16
N GLY A 21 6.59 -8.53 4.84
CA GLY A 21 7.29 -8.63 3.56
C GLY A 21 6.39 -8.57 2.32
N GLY A 22 5.10 -8.91 2.45
CA GLY A 22 4.11 -8.85 1.36
C GLY A 22 3.39 -7.49 1.18
N GLY A 23 3.77 -6.44 1.91
CA GLY A 23 3.11 -5.11 1.82
C GLY A 23 1.86 -4.95 2.68
N ALA A 24 1.45 -6.01 3.38
CA ALA A 24 0.48 -5.91 4.45
C ALA A 24 1.05 -5.08 5.62
N LEU A 25 0.20 -4.25 6.21
CA LEU A 25 0.47 -3.57 7.47
C LEU A 25 -0.35 -4.26 8.56
N GLY A 26 0.34 -4.67 9.63
CA GLY A 26 -0.30 -5.06 10.87
C GLY A 26 -0.23 -3.91 11.87
N LEU A 27 -1.30 -3.71 12.64
CA LEU A 27 -1.31 -2.81 13.79
C LEU A 27 -1.53 -3.66 15.04
N GLU A 28 -0.51 -3.76 15.89
CA GLU A 28 -0.62 -4.50 17.15
C GLU A 28 -1.46 -3.71 18.17
N ILE A 29 -2.04 -4.40 19.16
CA ILE A 29 -2.91 -3.77 20.17
C ILE A 29 -2.17 -2.63 20.89
N SER A 30 -0.92 -2.87 21.29
CA SER A 30 -0.05 -1.87 21.95
C SER A 30 0.25 -0.63 21.10
N GLN A 31 0.13 -0.75 19.77
CA GLN A 31 0.25 0.37 18.84
C GLN A 31 -1.09 1.07 18.71
N ALA A 32 -2.18 0.33 18.49
CA ALA A 32 -3.53 0.89 18.40
C ALA A 32 -3.95 1.66 19.66
N GLU A 33 -3.60 1.19 20.85
CA GLU A 33 -3.88 1.87 22.13
C GLU A 33 -3.22 3.24 22.27
N ARG A 34 -2.10 3.46 21.58
CA ARG A 34 -1.35 4.73 21.59
C ARG A 34 -1.73 5.65 20.44
N MET A 35 -2.64 5.23 19.57
CA MET A 35 -3.05 6.03 18.42
C MET A 35 -3.78 7.31 18.90
N PRO A 36 -3.32 8.50 18.50
CA PRO A 36 -4.04 9.72 18.81
C PRO A 36 -5.40 9.70 18.11
N VAL A 37 -6.44 10.07 18.83
CA VAL A 37 -7.81 10.19 18.32
C VAL A 37 -8.42 11.51 18.79
N LEU A 38 -9.30 12.08 17.98
CA LEU A 38 -10.07 13.26 18.38
C LEU A 38 -10.97 12.91 19.57
N ASP A 39 -10.99 13.77 20.59
CA ASP A 39 -11.95 13.66 21.69
C ASP A 39 -13.29 14.27 21.25
N PRO A 40 -14.34 13.46 20.99
CA PRO A 40 -15.62 13.96 20.48
C PRO A 40 -16.31 14.92 21.45
N ARG A 41 -15.98 14.88 22.74
CA ARG A 41 -16.56 15.77 23.76
C ARG A 41 -16.03 17.20 23.66
N LYS A 42 -14.91 17.39 22.95
CA LYS A 42 -14.29 18.70 22.72
C LYS A 42 -14.69 19.32 21.38
N LEU A 43 -15.42 18.59 20.55
CA LEU A 43 -15.90 19.06 19.26
C LEU A 43 -17.25 19.76 19.43
N SER A 44 -17.44 20.85 18.70
CA SER A 44 -18.73 21.48 18.55
C SER A 44 -19.72 20.57 17.82
N HIS A 45 -21.00 20.82 18.01
CA HIS A 45 -22.06 20.07 17.32
C HIS A 45 -21.94 20.19 15.79
N GLU A 46 -21.51 21.35 15.29
CA GLU A 46 -21.31 21.56 13.86
C GLU A 46 -20.12 20.77 13.30
N GLU A 47 -18.99 20.73 14.00
CA GLU A 47 -17.82 19.92 13.59
C GLU A 47 -18.16 18.43 13.56
N ILE A 48 -18.88 17.94 14.57
CA ILE A 48 -19.37 16.56 14.62
C ILE A 48 -20.27 16.28 13.40
N LYS A 49 -21.21 17.19 13.11
CA LYS A 49 -22.12 17.05 11.99
C LYS A 49 -21.37 17.06 10.65
N ARG A 50 -20.43 17.99 10.43
CA ARG A 50 -19.64 18.06 9.20
C ARG A 50 -18.82 16.79 8.98
N LEU A 51 -18.16 16.29 10.02
CA LEU A 51 -17.44 15.02 9.95
C LEU A 51 -18.36 13.83 9.66
N ALA A 52 -19.56 13.79 10.23
CA ALA A 52 -20.55 12.75 9.95
C ALA A 52 -21.03 12.81 8.49
N ASP A 53 -21.42 14.00 8.01
CA ASP A 53 -21.87 14.21 6.63
C ASP A 53 -20.78 13.81 5.60
N LEU A 54 -19.51 14.11 5.90
CA LEU A 54 -18.37 13.70 5.07
C LEU A 54 -18.14 12.18 5.08
N PHE A 55 -18.35 11.52 6.22
CA PHE A 55 -18.28 10.06 6.29
C PHE A 55 -19.39 9.40 5.46
N ASP A 56 -20.62 9.92 5.55
CA ASP A 56 -21.75 9.43 4.76
C ASP A 56 -21.50 9.61 3.26
N LYS A 57 -20.91 10.76 2.88
CA LYS A 57 -20.46 11.02 1.50
C LYS A 57 -19.40 10.01 1.03
N LEU A 58 -18.41 9.71 1.89
CA LEU A 58 -17.37 8.71 1.60
C LEU A 58 -17.99 7.32 1.41
N GLU A 59 -18.89 6.92 2.31
CA GLU A 59 -19.54 5.62 2.26
C GLU A 59 -20.41 5.48 1.01
N ALA A 60 -21.22 6.50 0.70
CA ALA A 60 -22.04 6.52 -0.51
C ALA A 60 -21.17 6.36 -1.77
N LYS A 61 -20.05 7.10 -1.84
CA LYS A 61 -19.14 6.98 -2.98
C LYS A 61 -18.47 5.61 -3.06
N ALA A 62 -18.07 5.04 -1.92
CA ALA A 62 -17.50 3.70 -1.88
C ALA A 62 -18.51 2.65 -2.39
N ARG A 63 -19.78 2.73 -1.99
CA ARG A 63 -20.82 1.84 -2.53
C ARG A 63 -21.04 2.03 -4.03
N GLU A 64 -21.07 3.28 -4.50
CA GLU A 64 -21.24 3.61 -5.93
C GLU A 64 -20.15 2.98 -6.81
N ILE A 65 -18.88 3.01 -6.36
CA ILE A 65 -17.74 2.49 -7.13
C ILE A 65 -17.45 1.01 -6.88
N GLY A 66 -18.32 0.30 -6.15
CA GLY A 66 -18.19 -1.14 -5.86
C GLY A 66 -17.18 -1.48 -4.77
N GLY A 67 -16.91 -0.57 -3.84
CA GLY A 67 -16.04 -0.77 -2.68
C GLY A 67 -14.71 -0.02 -2.75
N ALA A 68 -13.75 -0.51 -1.97
CA ALA A 68 -12.43 0.13 -1.75
C ALA A 68 -11.29 -0.91 -1.75
N THR A 69 -11.43 -1.99 -2.53
CA THR A 69 -10.48 -3.11 -2.52
C THR A 69 -9.36 -2.92 -3.53
N GLU A 70 -9.62 -2.17 -4.61
CA GLU A 70 -8.66 -1.94 -5.68
C GLU A 70 -8.07 -0.53 -5.63
N ARG A 71 -6.81 -0.39 -6.05
CA ARG A 71 -6.12 0.90 -6.08
C ARG A 71 -6.90 1.98 -6.83
N ARG A 72 -7.49 1.64 -7.99
CA ARG A 72 -8.31 2.59 -8.77
C ARG A 72 -9.51 3.13 -7.99
N GLN A 73 -10.13 2.30 -7.15
CA GLN A 73 -11.26 2.71 -6.31
C GLN A 73 -10.79 3.66 -5.21
N ILE A 74 -9.66 3.35 -4.59
CA ILE A 74 -9.04 4.23 -3.58
C ILE A 74 -8.73 5.62 -4.16
N GLU A 75 -8.16 5.70 -5.37
CA GLU A 75 -7.89 6.99 -6.01
C GLU A 75 -9.17 7.82 -6.21
N HIS A 76 -10.33 7.20 -6.48
CA HIS A 76 -11.61 7.91 -6.56
C HIS A 76 -12.16 8.37 -5.20
N LEU A 77 -11.74 7.74 -4.10
CA LEU A 77 -12.13 8.12 -2.74
C LEU A 77 -11.24 9.22 -2.14
N LYS A 78 -9.99 9.34 -2.62
CA LYS A 78 -9.03 10.34 -2.13
C LYS A 78 -9.57 11.77 -2.07
N PRO A 79 -10.33 12.29 -3.06
CA PRO A 79 -10.87 13.64 -2.97
C PRO A 79 -11.75 13.86 -1.73
N ILE A 80 -12.57 12.87 -1.36
CA ILE A 80 -13.43 12.92 -0.17
C ILE A 80 -12.60 12.76 1.10
N ILE A 81 -11.59 11.88 1.09
CA ILE A 81 -10.64 11.74 2.20
C ILE A 81 -9.92 13.07 2.44
N HIS A 82 -9.51 13.79 1.39
CA HIS A 82 -8.88 15.10 1.54
C HIS A 82 -9.84 16.19 2.06
N GLU A 83 -11.15 16.08 1.78
CA GLU A 83 -12.16 16.93 2.43
C GLU A 83 -12.23 16.64 3.94
N ILE A 84 -12.22 15.36 4.33
CA ILE A 84 -12.15 14.94 5.74
C ILE A 84 -10.87 15.48 6.40
N ASP A 85 -9.72 15.36 5.74
CA ASP A 85 -8.43 15.82 6.26
C ASP A 85 -8.43 17.33 6.52
N ARG A 86 -9.05 18.13 5.65
CA ARG A 86 -9.16 19.58 5.86
C ARG A 86 -10.07 19.93 7.03
N GLU A 87 -11.19 19.24 7.19
CA GLU A 87 -12.08 19.44 8.36
C GLU A 87 -11.33 19.09 9.67
N ILE A 88 -10.60 17.98 9.68
CA ILE A 88 -9.77 17.59 10.82
C ILE A 88 -8.64 18.60 11.06
N GLY A 89 -7.99 19.07 10.00
CA GLY A 89 -6.97 20.11 10.08
C GLY A 89 -7.49 21.38 10.74
N GLY A 90 -8.66 21.84 10.32
CA GLY A 90 -9.35 22.99 10.93
C GLY A 90 -9.63 22.80 12.42
N ILE A 91 -10.15 21.62 12.81
CA ILE A 91 -10.37 21.25 14.21
C ILE A 91 -9.07 21.28 15.03
N LEU A 92 -7.96 20.85 14.43
CA LEU A 92 -6.64 20.80 15.06
C LEU A 92 -5.88 22.14 14.98
N GLY A 93 -6.43 23.17 14.33
CA GLY A 93 -5.76 24.45 14.12
C GLY A 93 -4.59 24.40 13.15
N LEU A 94 -4.54 23.39 12.27
CA LEU A 94 -3.54 23.24 11.23
C LEU A 94 -3.91 24.04 9.99
N SER A 95 -2.89 24.60 9.33
CA SER A 95 -3.05 25.24 8.03
C SER A 95 -3.29 24.23 6.92
N ASP A 96 -3.90 24.68 5.82
CA ASP A 96 -4.08 23.85 4.61
C ASP A 96 -2.74 23.31 4.07
N LEU A 97 -1.65 24.07 4.24
CA LEU A 97 -0.31 23.64 3.84
C LEU A 97 0.19 22.46 4.69
N GLU A 98 -0.05 22.49 6.00
CA GLU A 98 0.32 21.38 6.90
C GLU A 98 -0.51 20.13 6.60
N VAL A 99 -1.81 20.29 6.36
CA VAL A 99 -2.69 19.19 5.95
C VAL A 99 -2.20 18.58 4.63
N TYR A 100 -1.86 19.42 3.65
CA TYR A 100 -1.29 18.98 2.38
C TYR A 100 0.05 18.25 2.55
N ALA A 101 0.90 18.70 3.48
CA ALA A 101 2.16 18.02 3.78
C ALA A 101 1.93 16.59 4.32
N ILE A 102 0.94 16.41 5.20
CA ILE A 102 0.55 15.09 5.72
C ILE A 102 0.05 14.18 4.59
N GLN A 103 -0.84 14.68 3.72
CA GLN A 103 -1.35 13.94 2.56
C GLN A 103 -0.21 13.45 1.65
N ASN A 104 0.76 14.32 1.36
CA ASN A 104 1.92 13.94 0.53
C ASN A 104 2.82 12.94 1.23
N ALA A 105 3.09 13.11 2.52
CA ALA A 105 3.89 12.17 3.29
C ALA A 105 3.26 10.77 3.27
N VAL A 106 1.94 10.69 3.45
CA VAL A 106 1.17 9.43 3.36
C VAL A 106 1.30 8.79 1.98
N ASN A 107 1.12 9.56 0.90
CA ASN A 107 1.28 9.03 -0.46
C ASN A 107 2.68 8.41 -0.67
N GLN A 108 3.73 9.11 -0.23
CA GLN A 108 5.11 8.61 -0.35
C GLN A 108 5.34 7.35 0.48
N LEU A 109 4.79 7.27 1.70
CA LEU A 109 4.93 6.09 2.57
C LEU A 109 4.24 4.87 1.96
N ILE A 110 3.02 5.05 1.44
CA ILE A 110 2.26 4.00 0.75
C ILE A 110 3.01 3.53 -0.50
N GLU A 111 3.53 4.45 -1.31
CA GLU A 111 4.30 4.11 -2.52
C GLU A 111 5.54 3.27 -2.20
N ARG A 112 6.32 3.69 -1.19
CA ARG A 112 7.50 2.93 -0.73
C ARG A 112 7.12 1.53 -0.25
N ARG A 113 6.02 1.40 0.51
CA ARG A 113 5.52 0.11 0.99
C ARG A 113 5.14 -0.82 -0.15
N ILE A 114 4.39 -0.31 -1.14
CA ILE A 114 3.93 -1.09 -2.28
C ILE A 114 5.13 -1.51 -3.15
N ALA A 115 6.08 -0.61 -3.38
CA ALA A 115 7.29 -0.91 -4.14
C ALA A 115 8.14 -2.00 -3.46
N GLY A 116 8.39 -1.86 -2.15
CA GLY A 116 9.14 -2.86 -1.37
C GLY A 116 8.47 -4.24 -1.35
N ALA A 117 7.14 -4.28 -1.26
CA ALA A 117 6.38 -5.53 -1.35
C ALA A 117 6.49 -6.22 -2.73
N GLY A 118 6.67 -5.43 -3.79
CA GLY A 118 6.94 -5.95 -5.13
C GLY A 118 8.35 -6.54 -5.26
N GLU A 119 9.35 -5.94 -4.61
CA GLU A 119 10.72 -6.45 -4.57
C GLU A 119 10.83 -7.77 -3.80
N VAL A 120 10.23 -7.87 -2.62
CA VAL A 120 10.24 -9.11 -1.83
C VAL A 120 9.57 -10.26 -2.58
N ARG A 121 8.44 -10.02 -3.26
CA ARG A 121 7.80 -11.04 -4.11
C ARG A 121 8.70 -11.50 -5.26
N ARG A 122 9.38 -10.58 -5.95
CA ARG A 122 10.33 -10.92 -7.01
C ARG A 122 11.50 -11.76 -6.48
N HIS A 123 12.01 -11.43 -5.30
CA HIS A 123 13.11 -12.19 -4.70
C HIS A 123 12.70 -13.59 -4.21
N ALA A 124 11.49 -13.76 -3.68
CA ALA A 124 10.97 -15.06 -3.29
C ALA A 124 10.79 -16.01 -4.48
N ILE A 125 10.28 -15.50 -5.62
CA ILE A 125 10.14 -16.30 -6.85
C ILE A 125 11.51 -16.69 -7.43
N ARG A 126 12.53 -15.85 -7.28
CA ARG A 126 13.90 -16.15 -7.77
C ARG A 126 14.67 -17.14 -6.88
N GLY A 127 14.22 -17.38 -5.64
CA GLY A 127 14.86 -18.30 -4.69
C GLY A 127 14.50 -19.77 -4.90
N GLU A 128 13.48 -20.04 -5.72
CA GLU A 128 13.00 -21.38 -6.08
C GLU A 128 13.09 -21.51 -7.62
N GLU A 129 14.18 -22.12 -8.10
CA GLU A 129 14.54 -22.46 -9.49
C GLU A 129 15.14 -21.37 -10.41
N GLU A 130 16.46 -21.48 -10.63
CA GLU A 130 16.99 -21.64 -11.99
C GLU A 130 17.61 -23.05 -12.05
N ILE A 131 16.79 -24.10 -12.27
CA ILE A 131 17.31 -25.27 -12.99
C ILE A 131 17.28 -24.81 -14.45
N PRO A 132 18.43 -24.63 -15.13
CA PRO A 132 18.40 -24.25 -16.53
C PRO A 132 17.64 -25.34 -17.29
N GLU A 133 16.55 -24.96 -17.95
CA GLU A 133 15.92 -25.79 -18.97
C GLU A 133 17.04 -26.15 -19.96
N LEU A 134 17.45 -27.42 -19.96
CA LEU A 134 18.29 -27.96 -21.01
C LEU A 134 17.47 -27.84 -22.28
N GLU A 135 17.84 -26.90 -23.16
CA GLU A 135 17.33 -26.89 -24.52
C GLU A 135 17.62 -28.26 -25.13
N GLU A 136 16.57 -29.06 -25.34
CA GLU A 136 16.64 -30.25 -26.18
C GLU A 136 16.95 -29.79 -27.61
N SER A 137 18.25 -29.69 -27.93
CA SER A 137 18.71 -29.60 -29.29
C SER A 137 18.28 -30.89 -29.99
N LYS A 138 17.31 -30.76 -30.90
CA LYS A 138 16.90 -31.84 -31.80
C LYS A 138 18.11 -32.32 -32.58
N ASP A 139 18.56 -33.52 -32.26
CA ASP A 139 19.47 -34.32 -33.06
C ASP A 139 18.79 -34.62 -34.41
N ASP A 140 19.38 -34.13 -35.49
CA ASP A 140 19.24 -34.69 -36.83
C ASP A 140 20.62 -34.72 -37.51
N ASN A 141 21.37 -35.77 -37.17
CA ASN A 141 22.10 -36.68 -38.07
C ASN A 141 23.04 -36.08 -39.14
N SER A 142 24.36 -36.28 -38.99
CA SER A 142 25.17 -37.05 -39.98
C SER A 142 26.66 -37.10 -39.63
N ASN A 143 27.25 -38.26 -39.95
CA ASN A 143 28.67 -38.62 -40.02
C ASN A 143 29.39 -39.13 -38.76
N GLN A 144 29.31 -40.46 -38.63
CA GLN A 144 30.36 -41.34 -38.14
C GLN A 144 31.76 -40.90 -38.62
N THR A 145 32.72 -40.80 -37.69
CA THR A 145 34.10 -41.27 -37.91
C THR A 145 34.68 -41.69 -36.56
N THR A 146 35.27 -42.87 -36.57
CA THR A 146 35.68 -43.71 -35.44
C THR A 146 36.90 -43.20 -34.68
N LEU A 147 36.95 -43.57 -33.39
CA LEU A 147 38.08 -43.49 -32.47
C LEU A 147 39.32 -44.24 -32.99
N THR A 148 40.21 -43.57 -33.72
CA THR A 148 41.60 -44.02 -33.96
C THR A 148 42.51 -42.82 -34.28
N GLY A 149 42.98 -42.10 -33.26
CA GLY A 149 43.95 -41.01 -33.48
C GLY A 149 44.60 -40.38 -32.24
N PHE A 150 44.34 -40.88 -31.02
CA PHE A 150 44.92 -40.32 -29.79
C PHE A 150 46.14 -41.09 -29.25
N LEU A 151 46.69 -42.02 -30.04
CA LEU A 151 47.93 -42.73 -29.71
C LEU A 151 48.76 -42.89 -30.98
N GLU A 152 49.57 -41.87 -31.30
CA GLU A 152 50.87 -41.90 -32.01
C GLU A 152 51.12 -40.54 -32.69
N GLY A 153 52.12 -39.80 -32.22
CA GLY A 153 52.65 -38.58 -32.86
C GLY A 153 53.09 -37.50 -31.88
#